data_AF-A0A7S4EFD2-F1
#
_entry.id   AF-A0A7S4EFD2-F1
#
_cell.length_a   1.000
_cell.length_b   1.000
_cell.length_c   1.000
_cell.angle_alpha   90.00
_cell.angle_beta   90.00
_cell.angle_gamma   90.00
#
_symmetry.space_group_name_H-M   'P 1'
#
loop_
_entity.id
_entity.type
_entity.pdbx_description
1 polymer ?
#
loop_
_entity_poly.entity_id
_entity_poly.type
_entity_poly.pdbx_seq_one_letter_code
_entity_poly.pdbx_strand_id
1 'polypeptide(L)'
;MNDVHFFVYVYMIVLISPFFGTAIIDSIHSFNHMEVYTLIEKDIRNNSAWNQRWFVSHRGKSGNHPLSLDDARLEADFAIEMGARLDPYNESPWRYLIGILREQKQQHRKQEQDGTAAINFTSMVVEYEVRANRLRNVLTNAHRDPDTCVNMTSARIDLLEMIGTKESLETAVELSIGLAKEHDTVRRKYWSLVTQRLRKKMESLSTK
;
A
#
# COMPACT_ATOMS: atom_id res chain seq x y z
N MET A 1 -27.24 16.45 14.17
CA MET A 1 -28.36 15.53 14.49
C MET A 1 -28.73 14.64 13.29
N ASN A 2 -27.77 14.28 12.42
CA ASN A 2 -27.97 13.45 11.22
C ASN A 2 -27.08 12.19 11.18
N ASP A 3 -26.15 12.02 12.13
CA ASP A 3 -25.16 10.93 12.07
C ASP A 3 -25.72 9.57 12.50
N VAL A 4 -26.75 9.54 13.35
CA VAL A 4 -27.27 8.28 13.90
C VAL A 4 -28.16 7.54 12.88
N HIS A 5 -28.87 8.27 12.03
CA HIS A 5 -29.65 7.68 10.93
C HIS A 5 -28.75 7.11 9.81
N PHE A 6 -27.57 7.70 9.58
CA PHE A 6 -26.57 7.23 8.62
C PHE A 6 -26.00 5.86 9.02
N PHE A 7 -25.61 5.70 10.30
CA PHE A 7 -25.13 4.42 10.81
C PHE A 7 -26.19 3.31 10.75
N VAL A 8 -27.45 3.62 11.03
CA VAL A 8 -28.54 2.62 11.03
C VAL A 8 -28.92 2.20 9.60
N TYR A 9 -28.88 3.10 8.62
CA TYR A 9 -29.18 2.75 7.22
C TYR A 9 -28.08 1.90 6.59
N VAL A 10 -26.82 2.21 6.88
CA VAL A 10 -25.66 1.40 6.48
C VAL A 10 -25.70 0.03 7.18
N TYR A 11 -26.02 -0.04 8.47
CA TYR A 11 -26.18 -1.33 9.17
C TYR A 11 -27.34 -2.17 8.63
N MET A 12 -28.46 -1.54 8.25
CA MET A 12 -29.62 -2.25 7.69
C MET A 12 -29.32 -2.83 6.30
N ILE A 13 -28.57 -2.14 5.44
CA ILE A 13 -28.14 -2.69 4.13
C ILE A 13 -27.08 -3.79 4.33
N VAL A 14 -26.20 -3.64 5.33
CA VAL A 14 -25.13 -4.60 5.67
C VAL A 14 -25.63 -5.94 6.21
N LEU A 15 -26.81 -6.00 6.84
CA LEU A 15 -27.34 -7.24 7.43
C LEU A 15 -28.14 -8.13 6.45
N ILE A 16 -28.52 -7.62 5.28
CA ILE A 16 -29.35 -8.34 4.28
C ILE A 16 -28.46 -8.91 3.14
N SER A 17 -27.17 -8.58 3.14
CA SER A 17 -26.15 -8.97 2.16
C SER A 17 -26.10 -10.46 1.75
N PRO A 18 -26.33 -11.48 2.61
CA PRO A 18 -26.22 -12.87 2.17
C PRO A 18 -27.38 -13.35 1.27
N PHE A 19 -28.38 -12.51 0.97
CA PHE A 19 -29.58 -12.88 0.19
C PHE A 19 -29.61 -12.33 -1.25
N PHE A 20 -28.57 -11.62 -1.71
CA PHE A 20 -28.58 -10.96 -3.02
C PHE A 20 -27.65 -11.61 -4.04
N GLY A 21 -28.07 -11.62 -5.32
CA GLY A 21 -27.25 -12.10 -6.43
C GLY A 21 -26.01 -11.24 -6.69
N THR A 22 -25.03 -11.79 -7.42
CA THR A 22 -23.70 -11.18 -7.65
C THR A 22 -23.75 -9.74 -8.16
N ALA A 23 -24.66 -9.43 -9.10
CA ALA A 23 -24.81 -8.08 -9.66
C ALA A 23 -25.23 -7.01 -8.63
N ILE A 24 -26.02 -7.39 -7.61
CA ILE A 24 -26.43 -6.48 -6.54
C ILE A 24 -25.27 -6.25 -5.57
N ILE A 25 -24.47 -7.29 -5.29
CA ILE A 25 -23.25 -7.19 -4.47
C ILE A 25 -22.22 -6.27 -5.15
N ASP A 26 -22.01 -6.42 -6.46
CA ASP A 26 -21.10 -5.57 -7.23
C ASP A 26 -21.55 -4.11 -7.24
N SER A 27 -22.86 -3.86 -7.35
CA SER A 27 -23.43 -2.51 -7.29
C SER A 27 -23.26 -1.87 -5.91
N ILE A 28 -23.47 -2.62 -4.82
CA ILE A 28 -23.25 -2.16 -3.44
C ILE A 28 -21.75 -1.90 -3.20
N HIS A 29 -20.87 -2.76 -3.69
CA HIS A 29 -19.42 -2.57 -3.57
C HIS A 29 -18.97 -1.32 -4.33
N SER A 30 -19.44 -1.11 -5.55
CA SER A 30 -19.18 0.11 -6.35
C SER A 30 -19.68 1.37 -5.65
N PHE A 31 -20.89 1.32 -5.07
CA PHE A 31 -21.45 2.44 -4.30
C PHE A 31 -20.62 2.78 -3.06
N ASN A 32 -20.23 1.78 -2.27
CA ASN A 32 -19.38 1.99 -1.08
C ASN A 32 -18.00 2.56 -1.44
N HIS A 33 -17.40 2.11 -2.56
CA HIS A 33 -16.16 2.68 -3.07
C HIS A 33 -16.31 4.13 -3.49
N MET A 34 -17.45 4.50 -4.07
CA MET A 34 -17.75 5.88 -4.46
C MET A 34 -17.89 6.78 -3.24
N GLU A 35 -18.56 6.35 -2.17
CA GLU A 35 -18.64 7.12 -0.93
C GLU A 35 -17.25 7.33 -0.31
N VAL A 36 -16.44 6.28 -0.22
CA VAL A 36 -15.07 6.37 0.30
C VAL A 36 -14.19 7.27 -0.57
N TYR A 37 -14.34 7.19 -1.89
CA TYR A 37 -13.68 8.10 -2.82
C TYR A 37 -14.01 9.56 -2.49
N THR A 38 -15.28 9.89 -2.29
CA THR A 38 -15.66 11.29 -1.95
C THR A 38 -15.08 11.76 -0.62
N LEU A 39 -14.88 10.86 0.35
CA LEU A 39 -14.24 11.21 1.63
C LEU A 39 -12.74 11.50 1.44
N ILE A 40 -12.05 10.70 0.63
CA ILE A 40 -10.63 10.89 0.31
C ILE A 40 -10.42 12.14 -0.56
N GLU A 41 -11.34 12.41 -1.49
CA GLU A 41 -11.30 13.61 -2.33
C GLU A 41 -11.49 14.89 -1.49
N LYS A 42 -12.39 14.86 -0.51
CA LYS A 42 -12.61 15.98 0.41
C LYS A 42 -11.43 16.21 1.35
N ASP A 43 -10.83 15.14 1.85
CA ASP A 43 -9.63 15.18 2.67
C ASP A 43 -8.74 13.97 2.41
N ILE A 44 -7.70 14.20 1.62
CA ILE A 44 -6.73 13.16 1.26
C ILE A 44 -6.00 12.60 2.50
N ARG A 45 -5.89 13.37 3.58
CA ARG A 45 -5.23 12.96 4.84
C ARG A 45 -6.18 12.27 5.81
N ASN A 46 -7.44 12.03 5.43
CA ASN A 46 -8.39 11.29 6.24
C ASN A 46 -8.02 9.80 6.33
N ASN A 47 -7.21 9.46 7.33
CA ASN A 47 -6.78 8.09 7.58
C ASN A 47 -7.96 7.12 7.77
N SER A 48 -9.06 7.57 8.37
CA SER A 48 -10.27 6.76 8.54
C SER A 48 -10.90 6.39 7.20
N ALA A 49 -10.87 7.29 6.21
CA ALA A 49 -11.35 6.99 4.85
C ALA A 49 -10.45 5.97 4.14
N TRP A 50 -9.11 6.10 4.25
CA TRP A 50 -8.18 5.09 3.73
C TRP A 50 -8.37 3.70 4.39
N ASN A 51 -8.58 3.67 5.71
CA ASN A 51 -8.88 2.44 6.43
C ASN A 51 -10.24 1.84 6.01
N GLN A 52 -11.25 2.69 5.82
CA GLN A 52 -12.54 2.25 5.32
C GLN A 52 -12.43 1.71 3.90
N ARG A 53 -11.58 2.31 3.05
CA ARG A 53 -11.30 1.80 1.70
C ARG A 53 -10.76 0.38 1.77
N TRP A 54 -9.76 0.15 2.63
CA TRP A 54 -9.20 -1.18 2.85
C TRP A 54 -10.31 -2.16 3.20
N PHE A 55 -11.13 -1.80 4.18
CA PHE A 55 -12.21 -2.65 4.64
C PHE A 55 -13.26 -2.95 3.56
N VAL A 56 -13.65 -1.96 2.75
CA VAL A 56 -14.62 -2.14 1.66
C VAL A 56 -14.04 -3.06 0.58
N SER A 57 -12.78 -2.86 0.18
CA SER A 57 -12.10 -3.72 -0.81
C SER A 57 -12.04 -5.19 -0.40
N HIS A 58 -12.04 -5.47 0.91
CA HIS A 58 -12.01 -6.84 1.45
C HIS A 58 -13.39 -7.36 1.91
N ARG A 59 -14.48 -6.58 1.76
CA ARG A 59 -15.84 -7.00 2.11
C ARG A 59 -16.64 -7.48 0.90
N GLY A 60 -17.60 -8.38 1.15
CA GLY A 60 -18.45 -8.99 0.11
C GLY A 60 -17.90 -10.31 -0.46
N LYS A 61 -16.62 -10.61 -0.21
CA LYS A 61 -16.03 -11.93 -0.41
C LYS A 61 -16.19 -12.70 0.91
N SER A 62 -17.09 -13.67 0.96
CA SER A 62 -17.33 -14.46 2.18
C SER A 62 -16.07 -15.25 2.55
N GLY A 63 -15.50 -15.04 3.74
CA GLY A 63 -14.18 -15.55 4.13
C GLY A 63 -13.07 -14.53 3.85
N ASN A 64 -12.01 -14.47 4.68
CA ASN A 64 -10.84 -13.60 4.53
C ASN A 64 -10.07 -13.88 3.22
N HIS A 65 -10.70 -13.64 2.08
CA HIS A 65 -10.10 -13.84 0.78
C HIS A 65 -9.28 -12.61 0.42
N PRO A 66 -8.01 -12.80 0.08
CA PRO A 66 -7.17 -11.71 -0.42
C PRO A 66 -7.79 -11.10 -1.69
N LEU A 67 -7.35 -9.88 -2.01
CA LEU A 67 -7.66 -9.30 -3.30
C LEU A 67 -7.12 -10.17 -4.43
N SER A 68 -7.88 -10.22 -5.54
CA SER A 68 -7.34 -10.74 -6.79
C SER A 68 -6.19 -9.86 -7.24
N LEU A 69 -5.32 -10.36 -8.14
CA LEU A 69 -4.20 -9.56 -8.62
C LEU A 69 -4.68 -8.28 -9.33
N ASP A 70 -5.78 -8.35 -10.06
CA ASP A 70 -6.36 -7.20 -10.77
C ASP A 70 -6.96 -6.19 -9.81
N ASP A 71 -7.72 -6.64 -8.80
CA ASP A 71 -8.25 -5.75 -7.75
C ASP A 71 -7.09 -5.08 -6.97
N ALA A 72 -6.04 -5.83 -6.66
CA ALA A 72 -4.87 -5.30 -5.97
C ALA A 72 -4.14 -4.24 -6.81
N ARG A 73 -4.08 -4.41 -8.14
CA ARG A 73 -3.54 -3.38 -9.05
C ARG A 73 -4.38 -2.12 -9.07
N LEU A 74 -5.71 -2.25 -9.16
CA LEU A 74 -6.62 -1.09 -9.10
C LEU A 74 -6.45 -0.31 -7.79
N GLU A 75 -6.35 -1.01 -6.66
CA GLU A 75 -6.16 -0.38 -5.35
C GLU A 75 -4.78 0.25 -5.16
N ALA A 76 -3.73 -0.39 -5.68
CA ALA A 76 -2.38 0.16 -5.65
C ALA A 76 -2.23 1.39 -6.59
N ASP A 77 -2.89 1.37 -7.75
CA ASP A 77 -2.97 2.50 -8.67
C ASP A 77 -3.67 3.69 -8.03
N PHE A 78 -4.79 3.43 -7.35
CA PHE A 78 -5.51 4.45 -6.60
C PHE A 78 -4.62 5.10 -5.54
N ALA A 79 -3.89 4.30 -4.77
CA ALA A 79 -2.99 4.79 -3.73
C ALA A 79 -1.89 5.71 -4.28
N ILE A 80 -1.31 5.37 -5.44
CA ILE A 80 -0.28 6.19 -6.09
C ILE A 80 -0.87 7.44 -6.73
N GLU A 81 -1.86 7.31 -7.63
CA GLU A 81 -2.29 8.43 -8.47
C GLU A 81 -3.22 9.40 -7.73
N MET A 82 -4.14 8.89 -6.91
CA MET A 82 -5.13 9.70 -6.19
C MET A 82 -4.67 10.05 -4.76
N GLY A 83 -3.59 9.43 -4.30
CA GLY A 83 -3.04 9.61 -2.96
C GLY A 83 -1.65 10.25 -2.99
N ALA A 84 -0.64 9.39 -3.12
CA ALA A 84 0.76 9.73 -2.97
C ALA A 84 1.25 10.80 -3.96
N ARG A 85 0.71 10.84 -5.18
CA ARG A 85 1.06 11.85 -6.18
C ARG A 85 0.55 13.25 -5.82
N LEU A 86 -0.66 13.33 -5.25
CA LEU A 86 -1.28 14.60 -4.87
C LEU A 86 -0.67 15.18 -3.59
N ASP A 87 -0.36 14.31 -2.62
CA ASP A 87 0.36 14.68 -1.42
C ASP A 87 1.39 13.62 -1.02
N PRO A 88 2.64 13.72 -1.51
CA PRO A 88 3.70 12.76 -1.20
C PRO A 88 4.02 12.67 0.30
N TYR A 89 3.75 13.74 1.08
CA TYR A 89 4.01 13.77 2.51
C TYR A 89 2.92 13.09 3.34
N ASN A 90 1.76 12.75 2.77
CA ASN A 90 0.72 12.01 3.47
C ASN A 90 1.12 10.55 3.66
N GLU A 91 1.15 10.07 4.90
CA GLU A 91 1.49 8.68 5.21
C GLU A 91 0.42 7.67 4.72
N SER A 92 -0.86 8.05 4.77
CA SER A 92 -1.99 7.15 4.52
C SER A 92 -1.93 6.40 3.18
N PRO A 93 -1.77 7.07 2.02
CA PRO A 93 -1.70 6.38 0.72
C PRO A 93 -0.49 5.45 0.62
N TRP A 94 0.65 5.84 1.19
CA TRP A 94 1.84 4.98 1.20
C TRP A 94 1.62 3.72 2.02
N ARG A 95 1.06 3.84 3.23
CA ARG A 95 0.78 2.68 4.07
C ARG A 95 -0.30 1.78 3.46
N TYR A 96 -1.30 2.37 2.80
CA TYR A 96 -2.31 1.64 2.05
C TYR A 96 -1.68 0.80 0.91
N LEU A 97 -0.86 1.43 0.06
CA LEU A 97 -0.11 0.76 -1.01
C LEU A 97 0.72 -0.42 -0.49
N ILE A 98 1.50 -0.18 0.58
CA ILE A 98 2.34 -1.22 1.20
C ILE A 98 1.48 -2.34 1.77
N GLY A 99 0.30 -2.05 2.33
CA GLY A 99 -0.66 -3.05 2.78
C GLY A 99 -1.09 -3.99 1.66
N ILE A 100 -1.51 -3.42 0.52
CA ILE A 100 -2.00 -4.17 -0.65
C ILE A 100 -0.89 -5.10 -1.18
N LEU A 101 0.31 -4.57 -1.39
CA LEU A 101 1.43 -5.35 -1.93
C LEU A 101 1.96 -6.41 -0.94
N ARG A 102 1.89 -6.15 0.37
CA ARG A 102 2.24 -7.15 1.39
C ARG A 102 1.26 -8.31 1.42
N GLU A 103 -0.04 -8.06 1.24
CA GLU A 103 -1.04 -9.12 1.11
C GLU A 103 -0.71 -10.00 -0.10
N GLN A 104 -0.48 -9.39 -1.27
CA GLN A 104 -0.13 -10.13 -2.49
C GLN A 104 1.17 -10.93 -2.31
N LYS A 105 2.18 -10.39 -1.61
CA LYS A 105 3.38 -11.14 -1.25
C LYS A 105 3.09 -12.37 -0.39
N GLN A 106 2.14 -12.27 0.54
CA GLN A 106 1.75 -13.41 1.38
C GLN A 106 1.05 -14.49 0.55
N GLN A 107 0.20 -14.10 -0.39
CA GLN A 107 -0.47 -15.03 -1.30
C GLN A 107 0.52 -15.72 -2.23
N HIS A 108 1.43 -14.96 -2.83
CA HIS A 108 2.48 -15.52 -3.68
C HIS A 108 3.30 -16.58 -2.95
N ARG A 109 3.71 -16.33 -1.69
CA ARG A 109 4.44 -17.32 -0.88
C ARG A 109 3.66 -18.60 -0.63
N LYS A 110 2.34 -18.52 -0.44
CA LYS A 110 1.49 -19.70 -0.29
C LYS A 110 1.42 -20.49 -1.61
N GLN A 111 1.21 -19.78 -2.72
CA GLN A 111 1.18 -20.38 -4.05
C GLN A 111 2.53 -21.02 -4.45
N GLU A 112 3.66 -20.44 -4.02
CA GLU A 112 5.00 -21.02 -4.23
C GLU A 112 5.14 -22.36 -3.49
N GLN A 113 4.66 -22.43 -2.25
CA GLN A 113 4.66 -23.67 -1.47
C GLN A 113 3.76 -24.74 -2.08
N ASP A 114 2.64 -24.33 -2.68
CA ASP A 114 1.68 -25.22 -3.32
C ASP A 114 2.02 -25.52 -4.80
N GLY A 115 3.15 -25.01 -5.33
CA GLY A 115 3.60 -25.24 -6.70
C GLY A 115 2.78 -24.54 -7.80
N THR A 116 1.97 -23.54 -7.45
CA THR A 116 1.06 -22.82 -8.36
C THR A 116 1.44 -21.35 -8.57
N ALA A 117 2.61 -20.92 -8.08
CA ALA A 117 3.03 -19.53 -8.15
C ALA A 117 3.14 -18.99 -9.58
N ALA A 118 2.51 -17.84 -9.81
CA ALA A 118 2.68 -17.07 -11.03
C ALA A 118 3.81 -16.03 -10.88
N ILE A 119 4.65 -15.88 -11.91
CA ILE A 119 5.78 -14.91 -11.99
C ILE A 119 5.34 -13.43 -11.82
N ASN A 120 4.04 -13.16 -11.79
CA ASN A 120 3.46 -11.83 -11.94
C ASN A 120 3.64 -10.90 -10.72
N PHE A 121 3.87 -11.45 -9.51
CA PHE A 121 4.00 -10.63 -8.30
C PHE A 121 5.26 -9.77 -8.29
N THR A 122 6.44 -10.35 -8.58
CA THR A 122 7.70 -9.59 -8.57
C THR A 122 7.66 -8.44 -9.57
N SER A 123 7.10 -8.68 -10.77
CA SER A 123 6.90 -7.64 -11.78
C SER A 123 6.00 -6.50 -11.27
N MET A 124 4.91 -6.81 -10.57
CA MET A 124 4.03 -5.82 -9.95
C MET A 124 4.78 -4.94 -8.93
N VAL A 125 5.59 -5.54 -8.03
CA VAL A 125 6.33 -4.75 -7.02
C VAL A 125 7.38 -3.86 -7.68
N VAL A 126 8.10 -4.36 -8.69
CA VAL A 126 9.07 -3.56 -9.47
C VAL A 126 8.37 -2.36 -10.12
N GLU A 127 7.20 -2.56 -10.72
CA GLU A 127 6.41 -1.49 -11.31
C GLU A 127 6.07 -0.39 -10.29
N TYR A 128 5.57 -0.76 -9.10
CA TYR A 128 5.22 0.21 -8.07
C TYR A 128 6.42 0.87 -7.41
N GLU A 129 7.59 0.22 -7.33
CA GLU A 129 8.84 0.88 -6.94
C GLU A 129 9.21 1.98 -7.93
N VAL A 130 9.18 1.67 -9.23
CA VAL A 130 9.47 2.64 -10.29
C VAL A 130 8.50 3.83 -10.23
N ARG A 131 7.21 3.58 -10.02
CA ARG A 131 6.19 4.64 -9.88
C ARG A 131 6.42 5.47 -8.62
N ALA A 132 6.68 4.85 -7.48
CA ALA A 132 7.00 5.56 -6.24
C ALA A 132 8.26 6.42 -6.39
N ASN A 133 9.31 5.91 -7.05
CA ASN A 133 10.54 6.66 -7.31
C ASN A 133 10.31 7.85 -8.26
N ARG A 134 9.44 7.70 -9.27
CA ARG A 134 9.07 8.80 -10.17
C ARG A 134 8.39 9.97 -9.45
N LEU A 135 7.70 9.72 -8.33
CA LEU A 135 7.09 10.80 -7.54
C LEU A 135 8.11 11.74 -6.89
N ARG A 136 9.41 11.39 -6.87
CA ARG A 136 10.48 12.36 -6.55
C ARG A 136 10.40 13.60 -7.43
N ASN A 137 10.04 13.45 -8.72
CA ASN A 137 9.91 14.56 -9.65
C ASN A 137 8.79 15.53 -9.26
N VAL A 138 7.73 15.06 -8.61
CA VAL A 138 6.64 15.94 -8.10
C VAL A 138 7.21 16.92 -7.08
N LEU A 139 8.08 16.42 -6.18
CA LEU A 139 8.74 17.24 -5.16
C LEU A 139 9.80 18.17 -5.77
N THR A 140 10.64 17.66 -6.66
CA THR A 140 11.64 18.46 -7.36
C THR A 140 11.00 19.61 -8.15
N ASN A 141 9.92 19.35 -8.89
CA ASN A 141 9.18 20.37 -9.64
C ASN A 141 8.53 21.41 -8.72
N ALA A 142 8.19 21.02 -7.49
CA ALA A 142 7.72 21.92 -6.44
C ALA A 142 8.86 22.62 -5.68
N HIS A 143 10.11 22.53 -6.16
CA HIS A 143 11.31 23.08 -5.52
C HIS A 143 11.52 22.57 -4.09
N ARG A 144 11.15 21.31 -3.83
CA ARG A 144 11.38 20.60 -2.58
C ARG A 144 12.43 19.52 -2.80
N ASP A 145 13.27 19.30 -1.80
CA ASP A 145 14.17 18.16 -1.77
C ASP A 145 13.36 16.86 -1.56
N PRO A 146 13.36 15.92 -2.53
CA PRO A 146 12.62 14.67 -2.40
C PRO A 146 13.04 13.81 -1.21
N ASP A 147 14.28 13.94 -0.74
CA ASP A 147 14.83 13.07 0.30
C ASP A 147 14.27 13.44 1.69
N THR A 148 13.70 14.64 1.82
CA THR A 148 12.93 15.07 3.01
C THR A 148 11.56 14.40 3.12
N CYS A 149 11.07 13.75 2.06
CA CYS A 149 9.80 13.04 2.08
C CYS A 149 9.96 11.63 2.67
N VAL A 150 9.97 11.58 4.00
CA VAL A 150 10.19 10.35 4.77
C VAL A 150 9.19 9.24 4.44
N ASN A 151 7.92 9.58 4.17
CA ASN A 151 6.88 8.58 3.89
C ASN A 151 7.08 7.87 2.56
N MET A 152 7.45 8.61 1.51
CA MET A 152 7.85 8.05 0.22
C MET A 152 9.11 7.20 0.35
N THR A 153 10.15 7.72 0.99
CA THR A 153 11.42 7.00 1.19
C THR A 153 11.21 5.71 1.98
N SER A 154 10.40 5.74 3.04
CA SER A 154 10.02 4.56 3.80
C SER A 154 9.26 3.53 2.96
N ALA A 155 8.32 3.97 2.11
CA ALA A 155 7.59 3.06 1.22
C ALA A 155 8.52 2.42 0.19
N ARG A 156 9.46 3.19 -0.38
CA ARG A 156 10.46 2.64 -1.31
C ARG A 156 11.34 1.58 -0.65
N ILE A 157 11.78 1.78 0.61
CA ILE A 157 12.52 0.75 1.35
C ILE A 157 11.70 -0.54 1.47
N ASP A 158 10.40 -0.44 1.80
CA ASP A 158 9.50 -1.60 1.87
C ASP A 158 9.38 -2.31 0.51
N LEU A 159 9.22 -1.56 -0.60
CA LEU A 159 9.10 -2.11 -1.96
C LEU A 159 10.40 -2.79 -2.42
N LEU A 160 11.54 -2.14 -2.24
CA LEU A 160 12.85 -2.67 -2.57
C LEU A 160 13.17 -3.95 -1.78
N GLU A 161 12.82 -3.99 -0.49
CA GLU A 161 12.92 -5.21 0.32
C GLU A 161 11.94 -6.31 -0.15
N MET A 162 10.82 -5.93 -0.77
CA MET A 162 9.91 -6.90 -1.39
C MET A 162 10.46 -7.49 -2.69
N ILE A 163 11.14 -6.68 -3.51
CA ILE A 163 11.84 -7.11 -4.73
C ILE A 163 12.97 -8.09 -4.39
N GLY A 164 13.81 -7.73 -3.42
CA GLY A 164 14.78 -8.66 -2.82
C GLY A 164 15.96 -9.07 -3.70
N THR A 165 16.21 -8.42 -4.84
CA THR A 165 17.49 -8.57 -5.56
C THR A 165 18.61 -7.86 -4.80
N LYS A 166 19.87 -8.19 -5.10
CA LYS A 166 21.02 -7.56 -4.47
C LYS A 166 21.00 -6.04 -4.65
N GLU A 167 20.76 -5.56 -5.87
CA GLU A 167 20.72 -4.14 -6.22
C GLU A 167 19.58 -3.40 -5.49
N SER A 168 18.42 -4.06 -5.37
CA SER A 168 17.28 -3.48 -4.65
C SER A 168 17.58 -3.34 -3.15
N LEU A 169 18.23 -4.34 -2.55
CA LEU A 169 18.60 -4.31 -1.13
C LEU A 169 19.71 -3.31 -0.85
N GLU A 170 20.70 -3.17 -1.73
CA GLU A 170 21.74 -2.13 -1.65
C GLU A 170 21.10 -0.74 -1.61
N THR A 171 20.19 -0.46 -2.56
CA THR A 171 19.44 0.81 -2.60
C THR A 171 18.63 1.01 -1.32
N ALA A 172 17.93 -0.02 -0.82
CA ALA A 172 17.15 0.07 0.42
C ALA A 172 18.03 0.37 1.65
N VAL A 173 19.24 -0.21 1.70
CA VAL A 173 20.24 0.07 2.74
C VAL A 173 20.65 1.54 2.72
N GLU A 174 21.00 2.09 1.55
CA GLU A 174 21.37 3.50 1.40
C GLU A 174 20.26 4.44 1.88
N LEU A 175 19.02 4.22 1.42
CA LEU A 175 17.86 5.02 1.85
C LEU A 175 17.64 4.94 3.37
N SER A 176 17.75 3.74 3.95
CA SER A 176 17.58 3.57 5.41
C SER A 176 18.67 4.31 6.22
N ILE A 177 19.88 4.40 5.69
CA ILE A 177 20.98 5.16 6.30
C ILE A 177 20.68 6.66 6.25
N GLY A 178 20.21 7.17 5.11
CA GLY A 178 19.79 8.58 4.95
C GLY A 178 18.70 8.96 5.95
N LEU A 179 17.66 8.13 6.09
CA LEU A 179 16.61 8.33 7.09
C LEU A 179 17.17 8.34 8.52
N ALA A 180 18.07 7.41 8.87
CA ALA A 180 18.64 7.35 10.22
C ALA A 180 19.49 8.57 10.58
N LYS A 181 20.25 9.09 9.61
CA LYS A 181 21.26 10.13 9.84
C LYS A 181 20.70 11.55 9.70
N GLU A 182 19.87 11.78 8.68
CA GLU A 182 19.59 13.13 8.19
C GLU A 182 18.09 13.44 8.18
N HIS A 183 17.26 12.58 7.58
CA HIS A 183 15.89 12.96 7.24
C HIS A 183 14.82 12.53 8.26
N ASP A 184 15.08 11.51 9.08
CA ASP A 184 14.14 10.99 10.09
C ASP A 184 14.87 10.60 11.40
N THR A 185 15.53 11.60 11.96
CA THR A 185 16.39 11.43 13.14
C THR A 185 15.63 11.00 14.39
N VAL A 186 14.34 11.33 14.49
CA VAL A 186 13.46 10.87 15.57
C VAL A 186 13.36 9.34 15.59
N ARG A 187 13.28 8.69 14.42
CA ARG A 187 13.25 7.22 14.27
C ARG A 187 14.63 6.61 13.96
N ARG A 188 15.74 7.30 14.26
CA ARG A 188 17.11 6.83 14.00
C ARG A 188 17.37 5.38 14.43
N LYS A 189 16.95 5.01 15.63
CA LYS A 189 17.17 3.65 16.16
C LYS A 189 16.41 2.61 15.33
N TYR A 190 15.17 2.91 14.94
CA TYR A 190 14.38 2.05 14.08
C TYR A 190 15.05 1.87 12.71
N TRP A 191 15.49 2.96 12.07
CA TRP A 191 16.16 2.89 10.78
C TRP A 191 17.48 2.14 10.84
N SER A 192 18.25 2.30 11.92
CA SER A 192 19.48 1.54 12.15
C SER A 192 19.22 0.02 12.23
N LEU A 193 18.13 -0.39 12.88
CA LEU A 193 17.70 -1.79 12.92
C LEU A 193 17.28 -2.30 11.53
N VAL A 194 16.56 -1.48 10.77
CA VAL A 194 16.18 -1.80 9.38
C VAL A 194 17.43 -1.98 8.51
N THR A 195 18.40 -1.08 8.58
CA THR A 195 19.68 -1.19 7.85
C THR A 195 20.39 -2.52 8.17
N GLN A 196 20.48 -2.88 9.44
CA GLN A 196 21.11 -4.15 9.85
C GLN A 196 20.35 -5.37 9.33
N ARG A 197 19.01 -5.35 9.37
CA ARG A 197 18.16 -6.41 8.82
C ARG A 197 18.39 -6.59 7.32
N LEU A 198 18.42 -5.49 6.57
CA LEU A 198 18.60 -5.51 5.11
C LEU A 198 19.98 -6.06 4.73
N ARG A 199 21.05 -5.65 5.43
CA ARG A 199 22.41 -6.19 5.22
C ARG A 199 22.49 -7.70 5.43
N LYS A 200 21.90 -8.20 6.52
CA LYS A 200 21.84 -9.65 6.76
C LYS A 200 21.12 -10.41 5.65
N LYS A 201 20.04 -9.85 5.09
CA LYS A 201 19.35 -10.44 3.94
C LYS A 201 20.24 -10.48 2.69
N MET A 202 20.96 -9.40 2.43
CA MET A 202 21.89 -9.31 1.29
C MET A 202 23.06 -10.30 1.40
N GLU A 203 23.62 -10.47 2.60
CA GLU A 203 24.66 -11.49 2.89
C GLU A 203 24.12 -12.91 2.63
N SER A 204 22.89 -13.19 3.05
CA SER A 204 22.26 -14.52 2.85
C SER A 204 22.03 -14.86 1.37
N LEU A 205 21.89 -13.86 0.50
CA LEU A 205 21.77 -14.04 -0.95
C LEU A 205 23.12 -14.33 -1.62
N SER A 206 24.22 -13.78 -1.08
CA SER A 206 25.57 -14.00 -1.62
C SER A 206 26.15 -15.37 -1.26
N THR A 207 25.52 -16.06 -0.31
CA THR A 207 25.96 -17.39 0.19
C THR A 207 25.22 -18.55 -0.51
N LYS A 208 24.20 -18.26 -1.32
CA LYS A 208 23.43 -19.22 -2.11
C LYS A 208 23.90 -19.21 -3.56
#